data_AF-A0A137QKU3-F1
#
_entry.id   AF-A0A137QKU3-F1
#
_cell.length_a   1.000
_cell.length_b   1.000
_cell.length_c   1.000
_cell.angle_alpha   90.00
_cell.angle_beta   90.00
_cell.angle_gamma   90.00
#
_symmetry.space_group_name_H-M   'P 1'
#
loop_
_entity.id
_entity.type
_entity.pdbx_description
1 polymer ?
#
loop_
_entity_poly.entity_id
_entity_poly.type
_entity_poly.pdbx_seq_one_letter_code
_entity_poly.pdbx_strand_id
1 'polypeptide(L)' 'MSREVAMLAHISWDPNAAVLMQSASGHMEKTCSLAKDVPFHLGGIVVYLQVHILPNPSYWVLLG' A
#
# COMPACT_ATOMS: atom_id res chain seq x y z
N MET A 1 -0.62 0.03 2.35
CA MET A 1 -1.49 -1.16 2.54
C MET A 1 -0.62 -2.36 2.88
N SER A 2 -1.06 -3.26 3.75
CA SER A 2 -0.32 -4.50 4.02
C SER A 2 -0.35 -5.45 2.83
N ARG A 3 0.70 -6.26 2.66
CA ARG A 3 0.77 -7.28 1.61
C ARG A 3 -0.40 -8.26 1.70
N GLU A 4 -0.76 -8.66 2.92
CA GLU A 4 -1.88 -9.57 3.17
C GLU A 4 -3.18 -9.05 2.56
N VAL A 5 -3.54 -7.79 2.83
CA VAL A 5 -4.76 -7.18 2.29
C VAL A 5 -4.70 -7.04 0.78
N ALA A 6 -3.55 -6.66 0.22
CA ALA A 6 -3.38 -6.57 -1.22
C ALA A 6 -3.59 -7.93 -1.91
N MET A 7 -3.08 -9.01 -1.32
CA MET A 7 -3.28 -10.37 -1.83
C MET A 7 -4.73 -10.82 -1.73
N LEU A 8 -5.39 -10.59 -0.59
CA LEU A 8 -6.80 -10.93 -0.38
C LEU A 8 -7.73 -10.17 -1.34
N ALA A 9 -7.38 -8.95 -1.69
CA ALA A 9 -8.11 -8.11 -2.65
C ALA A 9 -7.71 -8.35 -4.11
N HIS A 10 -6.79 -9.28 -4.39
CA HIS A 10 -6.25 -9.56 -5.73
C HIS A 10 -5.67 -8.30 -6.43
N ILE A 11 -5.07 -7.40 -5.65
CA ILE A 11 -4.45 -6.19 -6.16
C ILE A 11 -3.04 -6.51 -6.63
N SER A 12 -2.77 -6.26 -7.91
CA SER A 12 -1.42 -6.33 -8.47
C SER A 12 -0.63 -5.05 -8.16
N TRP A 13 0.68 -5.19 -8.02
CA TRP A 13 1.61 -4.07 -7.87
C TRP A 13 2.79 -4.23 -8.83
N ASP A 14 3.40 -3.11 -9.22
CA ASP A 14 4.53 -3.09 -10.16
C ASP A 14 5.77 -3.66 -9.48
N PRO A 15 6.39 -4.79 -9.89
CA PRO A 15 7.52 -5.36 -9.17
C PRO A 15 8.79 -4.48 -9.13
N ASN A 16 8.89 -3.45 -9.96
CA ASN A 16 10.09 -2.61 -10.08
C ASN A 16 9.99 -1.28 -9.30
N ALA A 17 8.84 -0.97 -8.72
CA ALA A 17 8.58 0.29 -8.01
C ALA A 17 8.82 0.21 -6.48
N ALA A 18 9.64 -0.75 -6.03
CA ALA A 18 9.97 -0.91 -4.61
C ALA A 18 10.91 0.21 -4.14
N VAL A 19 10.58 0.84 -3.01
CA VAL A 19 11.34 1.97 -2.46
C VAL A 19 11.71 1.69 -1.00
N LEU A 20 12.79 2.32 -0.52
CA LEU A 20 13.08 2.35 0.90
C LEU A 20 12.17 3.38 1.56
N MET A 21 11.39 2.96 2.56
CA MET A 21 10.49 3.82 3.30
C MET A 21 11.00 3.98 4.72
N GLN A 22 11.00 5.21 5.23
CA GLN A 22 11.29 5.51 6.62
C GLN A 22 9.98 5.84 7.35
N SER A 23 9.68 5.06 8.39
CA SER A 23 8.54 5.33 9.26
C SER A 23 8.78 6.56 10.15
N ALA A 24 7.72 7.07 10.78
CA ALA A 24 7.83 8.15 11.77
C ALA A 24 8.75 7.79 12.96
N SER A 25 8.91 6.49 13.25
CA SER A 25 9.82 6.00 14.30
C SER A 25 11.30 5.99 13.88
N GLY A 26 11.61 6.37 12.63
CA GLY A 26 12.95 6.28 12.07
C GLY A 26 13.32 4.88 11.55
N HIS A 27 12.49 3.86 11.80
CA HIS A 27 12.69 2.54 11.22
C HIS A 27 12.56 2.60 9.70
N MET A 28 13.55 2.05 8.99
CA MET A 28 13.55 1.94 7.53
C MET A 28 13.23 0.51 7.10
N GLU A 29 12.28 0.38 6.19
CA GLU A 29 11.89 -0.89 5.58
C GLU A 29 11.67 -0.71 4.08
N LYS A 30 12.04 -1.72 3.28
CA LYS A 30 11.77 -1.70 1.85
C LYS A 30 10.30 -2.09 1.60
N THR A 31 9.60 -1.30 0.80
CA THR A 31 8.24 -1.66 0.36
C THR A 31 8.28 -2.92 -0.51
N CYS A 32 7.16 -3.66 -0.57
CA CYS A 32 7.01 -4.75 -1.52
C CYS A 32 7.02 -4.18 -2.94
N SER A 33 6.13 -3.20 -3.16
CA SER A 33 6.19 -2.26 -4.27
C SER A 33 5.04 -1.22 -4.21
N LEU A 34 4.65 -0.64 -5.34
CA LEU A 34 3.55 0.29 -5.54
C LEU A 34 2.42 -0.32 -6.38
N ALA A 35 1.18 -0.28 -5.87
CA ALA A 35 -0.02 -0.49 -6.66
C ALA A 35 -0.54 0.85 -7.19
N LYS A 36 -0.97 0.88 -8.45
CA LYS A 36 -1.49 2.09 -9.12
C LYS A 36 -2.98 1.92 -9.38
N ASP A 37 -3.70 3.05 -9.38
CA ASP A 37 -5.11 3.12 -9.75
C ASP A 37 -6.01 2.15 -8.96
N VAL A 38 -5.76 2.03 -7.65
CA VAL A 38 -6.57 1.19 -6.76
C VAL A 38 -7.84 1.95 -6.37
N PRO A 39 -9.04 1.42 -6.66
CA PRO A 39 -10.30 2.09 -6.31
C PRO A 39 -10.63 1.92 -4.82
N PHE A 40 -10.79 3.04 -4.12
CA PHE A 40 -11.31 3.10 -2.75
C PHE A 40 -12.71 3.69 -2.73
N HIS A 41 -13.65 2.95 -2.15
CA HIS A 41 -15.03 3.38 -1.99
C HIS A 41 -15.16 4.10 -0.63
N LEU A 42 -15.42 5.40 -0.66
CA LEU A 42 -15.50 6.26 0.52
C LEU A 42 -16.84 7.01 0.50
N GLY A 43 -17.79 6.64 1.35
CA GLY A 43 -19.04 7.40 1.51
C GLY A 43 -19.84 7.66 0.22
N GLY A 44 -19.78 6.74 -0.75
CA GLY A 44 -20.48 6.84 -2.03
C GLY A 44 -19.67 7.43 -3.19
N ILE A 45 -18.42 7.88 -2.95
CA ILE A 45 -17.48 8.23 -4.02
C ILE A 45 -16.43 7.14 -4.21
N VAL A 46 -15.89 7.05 -5.43
CA VAL A 46 -14.73 6.21 -5.74
C VAL A 46 -13.53 7.12 -5.94
N VAL A 47 -12.47 6.88 -5.18
CA VAL A 47 -11.18 7.58 -5.31
C VAL A 47 -10.14 6.58 -5.76
N TYR A 48 -9.44 6.89 -6.85
CA TYR A 48 -8.32 6.08 -7.32
C TYR A 48 -7.04 6.56 -6.65
N LEU A 49 -6.37 5.66 -5.94
CA LEU A 49 -5.17 5.97 -5.19
C LEU A 49 -3.99 5.11 -5.64
N GLN A 50 -2.80 5.70 -5.58
CA GLN A 50 -1.55 4.96 -5.59
C GLN A 50 -1.23 4.53 -4.16
N VAL A 51 -0.89 3.25 -3.97
CA VAL A 51 -0.74 2.68 -2.63
C VAL A 51 0.55 1.87 -2.55
N HIS A 52 1.42 2.24 -1.62
CA HIS A 52 2.57 1.41 -1.28
C HIS A 52 2.13 0.15 -0.54
N ILE A 53 2.61 -1.00 -1.01
CA ILE A 53 2.40 -2.31 -0.40
C ILE A 53 3.56 -2.57 0.56
N LEU A 54 3.26 -2.76 1.83
CA LEU A 54 4.23 -2.97 2.90
C LEU A 54 4.18 -4.43 3.36
N PRO A 55 5.33 -5.06 3.66
CA PRO A 55 5.38 -6.47 4.00
C PRO A 55 4.61 -6.78 5.29
N ASN A 56 4.93 -6.11 6.40
CA ASN A 56 4.33 -6.40 7.72
C ASN A 56 4.03 -5.12 8.54
N PRO A 57 3.22 -4.17 8.02
CA PRO A 57 2.80 -3.01 8.81
C PRO A 57 1.83 -3.41 9.93
N SER A 58 1.74 -2.60 10.99
CA SER A 58 0.78 -2.79 12.10
C SER A 58 -0.68 -2.42 11.76
N TYR A 59 -0.95 -2.10 10.49
CA TYR A 59 -2.24 -1.66 9.99
C TYR A 59 -2.54 -2.33 8.64
N TRP A 60 -3.81 -2.45 8.30
CA TRP A 60 -4.25 -2.95 6.99
C TRP A 60 -4.06 -1.92 5.88
N VAL A 61 -4.58 -0.71 6.11
CA VAL A 61 -4.45 0.42 5.20
C VAL A 61 -4.20 1.67 6.03
N LEU A 62 -3.25 2.51 5.57
CA LEU A 62 -2.98 3.83 6.10
C LEU A 62 -3.18 4.81 4.94
N LEU A 63 -4.00 5.84 5.15
CA LEU A 63 -4.17 6.99 4.27
C LEU A 63 -3.35 8.14 4.84
N GLY A 64 -2.44 8.70 4.05
CA GLY A 64 -1.52 9.76 4.46
C GLY A 64 -0.77 10.33 3.28
#